data_AF-B4IJY0-F1
#
_entry.id   AF-B4IJY0-F1
#
_cell.length_a   1.000
_cell.length_b   1.000
_cell.length_c   1.000
_cell.angle_alpha   90.00
_cell.angle_beta   90.00
_cell.angle_gamma   90.00
#
_symmetry.space_group_name_H-M   'P 1'
#
loop_
_entity.id
_entity.type
_entity.pdbx_description
1 polymer ?
#
loop_
_entity_poly.entity_id
_entity_poly.type
_entity_poly.pdbx_seq_one_letter_code
_entity_poly.pdbx_strand_id
1 'polypeptide(L)'
;MIPDQTNSIRKFLRQGRLSRTIRLIFSEDILLNYNIDGNQKKKRLKDHEHLFRSLMNAIGQVEPTLPSEKVLSKAMRCVKNCAAKKKGKVDEDPLSFLNVEMNGVQKS
;
A
#
# COMPACT_ATOMS: atom_id res chain seq x y z
N MET A 1 9.97 -6.73 -30.14
CA MET A 1 8.59 -6.77 -29.59
C MET A 1 8.71 -7.20 -28.14
N ILE A 2 8.54 -6.30 -27.17
CA ILE A 2 8.63 -6.65 -25.74
C ILE A 2 7.40 -7.52 -25.43
N PRO A 3 7.55 -8.71 -24.80
CA PRO A 3 6.41 -9.55 -24.45
C PRO A 3 5.39 -8.75 -23.64
N ASP A 4 4.12 -8.81 -24.05
CA ASP A 4 3.05 -8.07 -23.39
C ASP A 4 2.82 -8.65 -21.98
N GLN A 5 3.48 -8.04 -21.00
CA GLN A 5 3.38 -8.39 -19.57
C GLN A 5 1.93 -8.32 -19.07
N THR A 6 1.05 -7.62 -19.81
CA THR A 6 -0.39 -7.52 -19.55
C THR A 6 -1.05 -8.88 -19.37
N ASN A 7 -0.72 -9.89 -20.18
CA ASN A 7 -1.37 -11.20 -20.09
C ASN A 7 -1.02 -11.95 -18.78
N SER A 8 0.25 -11.89 -18.38
CA SER A 8 0.71 -12.49 -17.13
C SER A 8 0.13 -11.77 -15.92
N ILE A 9 0.16 -10.42 -15.93
CA ILE A 9 -0.46 -9.60 -14.88
C ILE A 9 -1.96 -9.88 -14.80
N ARG A 10 -2.66 -9.95 -15.93
CA ARG A 10 -4.10 -10.24 -15.97
C ARG A 10 -4.43 -11.61 -15.36
N LYS A 11 -3.68 -12.65 -15.75
CA LYS A 11 -3.86 -14.00 -15.17
C LYS A 11 -3.68 -13.96 -13.66
N PHE A 12 -2.65 -13.27 -13.17
CA PHE A 12 -2.41 -13.10 -11.74
C PHE A 12 -3.54 -12.34 -11.04
N LEU A 13 -4.00 -11.23 -11.62
CA LEU A 13 -5.07 -10.41 -11.04
C LEU A 13 -6.40 -11.19 -10.89
N ARG A 14 -6.66 -12.17 -11.76
CA ARG A 14 -7.85 -13.04 -11.73
C ARG A 14 -7.79 -14.16 -10.68
N GLN A 15 -6.64 -14.43 -10.07
CA GLN A 15 -6.49 -15.53 -9.09
C GLN A 15 -7.18 -15.25 -7.75
N GLY A 16 -7.72 -14.04 -7.53
CA GLY A 16 -8.43 -13.73 -6.31
C GLY A 16 -9.05 -12.33 -6.33
N ARG A 17 -9.30 -11.78 -5.14
CA ARG A 17 -9.81 -10.40 -5.01
C ARG A 17 -8.80 -9.42 -5.61
N LEU A 18 -9.23 -8.64 -6.59
CA LEU A 18 -8.40 -7.68 -7.33
C LEU A 18 -7.57 -6.76 -6.43
N SER A 19 -8.21 -6.22 -5.39
CA SER A 19 -7.53 -5.35 -4.43
C SER A 19 -6.46 -6.06 -3.59
N ARG A 20 -6.48 -7.40 -3.48
CA ARG A 20 -5.45 -8.18 -2.79
C ARG A 20 -4.35 -8.59 -3.76
N THR A 21 -4.69 -9.03 -4.96
CA THR A 21 -3.70 -9.41 -5.98
C THR A 21 -2.87 -8.20 -6.43
N ILE A 22 -3.46 -7.00 -6.61
CA ILE A 22 -2.70 -5.76 -6.90
C ILE A 22 -1.61 -5.48 -5.85
N ARG A 23 -1.88 -5.79 -4.56
CA ARG A 23 -0.91 -5.56 -3.47
C ARG A 23 0.24 -6.56 -3.48
N LEU A 24 0.09 -7.69 -4.16
CA LEU A 24 1.14 -8.69 -4.28
C LEU A 24 2.07 -8.43 -5.48
N ILE A 25 1.66 -7.54 -6.40
CA ILE A 25 2.51 -7.10 -7.52
C ILE A 25 3.66 -6.22 -7.03
N PHE A 26 3.42 -5.45 -5.97
CA PHE A 26 4.39 -4.50 -5.42
C PHE A 26 4.77 -4.89 -3.99
N SER A 27 6.02 -4.63 -3.60
CA SER A 27 6.40 -4.70 -2.19
C SER A 27 5.71 -3.61 -1.37
N GLU A 28 5.58 -3.82 -0.06
CA GLU A 28 5.02 -2.82 0.87
C GLU A 28 5.80 -1.50 0.78
N ASP A 29 7.13 -1.55 0.65
CA ASP A 29 7.98 -0.36 0.50
C ASP A 29 7.67 0.45 -0.76
N ILE A 30 7.44 -0.22 -1.90
CA ILE A 30 7.05 0.47 -3.13
C ILE A 30 5.68 1.13 -2.93
N LEU A 31 4.71 0.40 -2.37
CA LEU A 31 3.36 0.90 -2.12
C LEU A 31 3.34 2.09 -1.15
N LEU A 32 4.28 2.15 -0.21
CA LEU A 32 4.45 3.24 0.73
C LEU A 32 5.19 4.44 0.12
N ASN A 33 6.16 4.23 -0.77
CA ASN A 33 7.00 5.29 -1.33
C ASN A 33 6.49 5.87 -2.67
N TYR A 34 5.53 5.21 -3.31
CA TYR A 34 4.96 5.65 -4.57
C TYR A 34 3.47 6.05 -4.44
N ASN A 35 3.03 6.92 -5.35
CA ASN A 35 1.63 7.08 -5.73
C ASN A 35 1.55 7.27 -7.25
N ILE A 36 0.33 7.40 -7.79
CA ILE A 36 0.13 7.45 -9.24
C ILE A 36 0.84 8.66 -9.86
N ASP A 37 0.72 9.84 -9.23
CA ASP A 37 1.14 11.13 -9.83
C ASP A 37 2.42 11.76 -9.27
N GLY A 38 3.02 11.22 -8.21
CA GLY A 38 4.24 11.76 -7.57
C GLY A 38 4.01 12.79 -6.46
N ASN A 39 2.79 12.90 -5.93
CA ASN A 39 2.45 13.96 -4.97
C ASN A 39 2.98 13.67 -3.56
N GLN A 40 3.07 14.70 -2.71
CA GLN A 40 3.41 14.57 -1.27
C GLN A 40 4.77 13.87 -1.00
N LYS A 41 5.81 14.26 -1.75
CA LYS A 41 7.17 13.68 -1.65
C LYS A 41 7.22 12.18 -1.94
N LYS A 42 6.24 11.64 -2.68
CA LYS A 42 6.22 10.25 -3.16
C LYS A 42 6.72 10.19 -4.60
N LYS A 43 7.32 9.06 -4.97
CA LYS A 43 7.72 8.81 -6.35
C LYS A 43 6.50 8.55 -7.22
N ARG A 44 6.59 8.94 -8.49
CA ARG A 44 5.50 8.82 -9.46
C ARG A 44 5.53 7.46 -10.14
N LEU A 45 4.46 6.69 -10.02
CA LEU A 45 4.36 5.37 -10.66
C LEU A 45 4.28 5.49 -12.19
N LYS A 46 3.69 6.58 -12.69
CA LYS A 46 3.60 6.88 -14.13
C LYS A 46 4.95 7.03 -14.83
N ASP A 47 6.03 7.30 -14.08
CA ASP A 47 7.39 7.38 -14.66
C ASP A 47 7.91 6.00 -15.11
N HIS A 48 7.33 4.92 -14.58
CA HIS A 48 7.62 3.55 -15.02
C HIS A 48 6.66 3.14 -16.15
N GLU A 49 6.78 3.79 -17.31
CA GLU A 49 5.79 3.75 -18.39
C GLU A 49 5.36 2.33 -18.81
N HIS A 50 6.31 1.44 -19.08
CA HIS A 50 6.00 0.08 -19.53
C HIS A 50 5.24 -0.73 -18.47
N LEU A 51 5.63 -0.61 -17.20
CA LEU A 51 4.96 -1.26 -16.09
C LEU A 51 3.56 -0.66 -15.89
N PHE A 52 3.47 0.66 -15.86
CA PHE A 52 2.23 1.38 -15.65
C PHE A 52 1.21 1.05 -16.74
N ARG A 53 1.61 1.12 -18.02
CA ARG A 53 0.77 0.79 -19.17
C ARG A 53 0.27 -0.66 -19.13
N SER A 54 1.18 -1.62 -18.90
CA SER A 54 0.82 -3.04 -18.83
C SER A 54 -0.15 -3.32 -17.68
N LEU A 55 0.07 -2.67 -16.52
CA LEU A 55 -0.78 -2.81 -15.35
C LEU A 55 -2.16 -2.18 -15.57
N MET A 56 -2.25 -0.98 -16.17
CA MET A 56 -3.52 -0.32 -16.47
C MET A 56 -4.36 -1.13 -17.47
N ASN A 57 -3.72 -1.69 -18.50
CA ASN A 57 -4.37 -2.58 -19.45
C ASN A 57 -4.88 -3.84 -18.77
N ALA A 58 -4.07 -4.48 -17.92
CA ALA A 58 -4.44 -5.70 -17.24
C ALA A 58 -5.60 -5.47 -16.26
N ILE A 59 -5.55 -4.39 -15.48
CA ILE A 59 -6.63 -4.02 -14.56
C ILE A 59 -7.91 -3.74 -15.33
N GLY A 60 -7.86 -2.97 -16.44
CA GLY A 60 -9.05 -2.63 -17.22
C GLY A 60 -9.73 -3.84 -17.86
N GLN A 61 -8.97 -4.90 -18.15
CA GLN A 61 -9.52 -6.17 -18.63
C GLN A 61 -10.13 -7.06 -17.53
N VAL A 62 -9.79 -6.81 -16.26
CA VAL A 62 -10.33 -7.55 -15.11
C VAL A 62 -11.49 -6.80 -14.48
N GLU A 63 -11.41 -5.47 -14.43
CA GLU A 63 -12.41 -4.57 -13.88
C GLU A 63 -12.75 -3.49 -14.92
N PRO A 64 -13.69 -3.78 -15.84
CA PRO A 64 -14.07 -2.84 -16.90
C PRO A 64 -15.01 -1.74 -16.39
N THR A 65 -15.60 -1.88 -15.20
CA THR A 65 -16.63 -0.94 -14.70
C THR A 65 -16.05 0.34 -14.14
N LEU A 66 -14.77 0.32 -13.75
CA LEU A 66 -14.09 1.45 -13.12
C LEU A 66 -12.80 1.79 -13.87
N PRO A 67 -12.40 3.08 -13.91
CA PRO A 67 -11.09 3.47 -14.41
C PRO A 67 -9.97 2.74 -13.67
N SER A 68 -9.05 2.12 -14.41
CA SER A 68 -7.93 1.33 -13.85
C SER A 68 -7.13 2.08 -12.79
N GLU A 69 -6.91 3.39 -12.99
CA GLU A 69 -6.23 4.25 -12.02
C GLU A 69 -6.97 4.34 -10.69
N LYS A 70 -8.31 4.42 -10.70
CA LYS A 70 -9.12 4.45 -9.48
C LYS A 70 -9.05 3.13 -8.73
N VAL A 71 -9.06 2.01 -9.45
CA VAL A 71 -8.92 0.67 -8.88
C VAL A 71 -7.56 0.52 -8.20
N LEU A 72 -6.48 0.91 -8.89
CA LEU A 72 -5.13 0.87 -8.35
C LEU A 72 -4.99 1.80 -7.13
N SER A 73 -5.49 3.03 -7.23
CA SER A 73 -5.47 4.01 -6.13
C SER A 73 -6.17 3.47 -4.88
N LYS A 74 -7.33 2.84 -5.04
CA LYS A 74 -8.06 2.19 -3.95
C LYS A 74 -7.24 1.07 -3.31
N ALA A 75 -6.62 0.19 -4.11
CA ALA A 75 -5.78 -0.88 -3.60
C ALA A 75 -4.57 -0.36 -2.81
N MET A 76 -3.86 0.65 -3.35
CA MET A 76 -2.74 1.31 -2.68
C MET A 76 -3.16 1.99 -1.37
N ARG A 77 -4.31 2.70 -1.35
CA ARG A 77 -4.84 3.33 -0.14
C ARG A 77 -5.09 2.30 0.96
N CYS A 78 -5.65 1.15 0.61
CA CYS A 78 -5.87 0.11 1.60
C CYS A 78 -4.55 -0.43 2.19
N VAL A 79 -3.46 -0.50 1.43
CA VAL A 79 -2.14 -0.89 1.94
C VAL A 79 -1.63 0.15 2.93
N LYS A 80 -1.66 1.43 2.55
CA LYS A 80 -1.24 2.55 3.39
C LYS A 80 -2.01 2.57 4.71
N ASN A 81 -3.32 2.34 4.66
CA ASN A 81 -4.15 2.24 5.86
C ASN A 81 -3.79 1.03 6.73
N CYS A 82 -3.51 -0.14 6.14
CA CYS A 82 -3.04 -1.31 6.89
C CYS A 82 -1.68 -1.06 7.56
N ALA A 83 -0.74 -0.44 6.86
CA ALA A 83 0.57 -0.09 7.40
C ALA A 83 0.47 0.95 8.54
N ALA A 84 -0.40 1.97 8.39
CA ALA A 84 -0.66 2.94 9.43
C ALA A 84 -1.24 2.30 10.70
N LYS A 85 -2.14 1.32 10.56
CA LYS A 85 -2.66 0.54 11.70
C LYS A 85 -1.60 -0.30 12.40
N LYS A 86 -0.62 -0.83 11.66
CA LYS A 86 0.53 -1.53 12.28
C LYS A 86 1.41 -0.55 13.07
N LYS A 87 1.68 0.64 12.52
CA LYS A 87 2.45 1.69 13.22
C LYS A 87 1.73 2.29 14.43
N GLY A 88 0.40 2.29 14.46
CA GLY A 88 -0.38 2.73 15.62
C GLY A 88 -0.47 1.68 16.74
N LYS A 89 0.02 0.46 16.50
CA LYS A 89 0.26 -0.56 17.53
C LYS A 89 1.75 -0.60 17.87
N VAL A 90 2.34 0.57 18.14
CA VAL A 90 3.55 0.56 18.96
C VAL A 90 3.12 -0.03 20.29
N ASP A 91 3.82 -1.06 20.72
CA ASP A 91 3.72 -1.69 22.02
C ASP A 91 3.45 -0.62 23.09
N GLU A 92 2.21 -0.54 23.58
CA GLU A 92 1.98 -0.07 24.94
C GLU A 92 2.82 -1.02 25.76
N ASP A 93 3.99 -0.54 26.22
CA ASP A 93 4.85 -1.28 27.13
C ASP A 93 3.94 -1.80 28.24
N PRO A 94 3.72 -3.12 28.33
CA PRO A 94 2.81 -3.69 29.31
C PRO A 94 3.38 -3.55 30.72
N LEU A 95 4.45 -2.78 30.95
CA LEU A 95 4.99 -2.38 32.24
C LEU A 95 4.98 -0.85 32.44
N SER A 96 4.35 -0.07 31.55
CA SER A 96 4.25 1.39 31.67
C SER A 96 3.62 1.86 32.99
N PHE A 97 2.79 1.01 33.62
CA PHE A 97 2.19 1.25 34.93
C PHE A 97 3.15 1.12 36.12
N LEU A 98 4.36 0.58 35.95
CA LEU A 98 5.37 0.51 37.01
C LEU A 98 6.15 1.82 37.20
N ASN A 99 6.01 2.78 36.27
CA ASN A 99 6.75 4.04 36.29
C ASN A 99 6.09 5.15 37.16
N VAL A 100 5.28 4.79 38.17
CA VAL A 100 4.76 5.76 39.14
C VAL A 100 5.88 6.17 40.09
N GLU A 101 6.47 7.34 39.84
CA GLU A 101 7.45 7.98 40.71
C GLU A 101 6.91 8.13 42.14
N MET A 102 7.58 7.50 43.10
CA MET A 102 7.42 7.74 44.53
C MET A 102 7.99 9.11 44.90
N ASN A 103 7.29 10.19 44.57
CA ASN A 103 7.58 11.53 45.07
C ASN A 103 6.48 11.97 46.04
N GLY A 104 6.66 11.57 47.30
CA GLY A 104 5.83 12.07 48.39
C GLY A 104 6.28 11.47 49.72
N VAL A 105 7.26 12.11 50.36
CA VAL A 105 7.30 12.42 51.80
C VAL A 105 8.70 12.90 52.16
N GLN A 106 8.82 14.21 52.39
CA GLN A 106 9.79 14.96 53.20
C GLN A 106 9.51 16.44 52.83
N LYS A 107 9.09 17.35 53.70
CA LYS A 107 9.41 17.61 55.11
C LYS A 107 8.25 18.39 55.76
N SER A 108 8.09 18.26 57.07
CA SER A 108 8.22 19.38 58.02
C SER A 108 8.45 18.84 59.42
#